data_AF-A0A445N3L5-F1
#
_entry.id   AF-A0A445N3L5-F1
#
_cell.length_a   1.000
_cell.length_b   1.000
_cell.length_c   1.000
_cell.angle_alpha   90.00
_cell.angle_beta   90.00
_cell.angle_gamma   90.00
#
_symmetry.space_group_name_H-M   'P 1'
#
loop_
_entity.id
_entity.type
_entity.pdbx_description
1 polymer ?
#
loop_
_entity_poly.entity_id
_entity_poly.type
_entity_poly.pdbx_seq_one_letter_code
_entity_poly.pdbx_strand_id
1 'polypeptide(L)' 'MLEHRLAVISECENRVLRVIINPHTNPVRVITLFFDRKIRGKI' A
#
# COMPACT_ATOMS: atom_id res chain seq x y z
N MET A 1 -13.80 -2.72 -9.16
CA MET A 1 -12.36 -2.99 -9.38
C MET A 1 -11.62 -2.57 -8.11
N LEU A 2 -10.53 -3.23 -7.73
CA LEU A 2 -9.74 -2.82 -6.55
C LEU A 2 -8.61 -1.88 -6.98
N GLU A 3 -8.30 -0.88 -6.14
CA GLU A 3 -7.18 0.04 -6.37
C GLU A 3 -5.97 -0.36 -5.52
N HIS A 4 -4.77 -0.25 -6.11
CA HIS A 4 -3.50 -0.40 -5.42
C HIS A 4 -2.87 0.97 -5.18
N ARG A 5 -2.64 1.33 -3.92
CA ARG A 5 -1.94 2.56 -3.54
C ARG A 5 -0.60 2.21 -2.91
N LEU A 6 0.44 2.96 -3.26
CA LEU A 6 1.80 2.77 -2.78
C LEU A 6 2.25 4.02 -2.02
N ALA A 7 2.90 3.83 -0.88
CA ALA A 7 3.54 4.90 -0.13
C ALA A 7 4.88 4.41 0.43
N VAL A 8 5.91 5.24 0.37
CA VAL A 8 7.17 5.01 1.09
C VAL A 8 6.93 5.44 2.54
N ILE A 9 7.24 4.56 3.50
CA ILE A 9 7.09 4.84 4.93
C ILE A 9 8.50 4.98 5.52
N SER A 10 8.90 6.20 5.86
CA SER A 10 10.26 6.51 6.32
C SER A 10 10.59 5.85 7.66
N GLU A 11 9.62 5.76 8.57
CA GLU A 11 9.74 5.12 9.88
C GLU A 11 9.93 3.61 9.80
N CYS A 12 9.66 3.02 8.63
CA CYS A 12 9.80 1.58 8.38
C CYS A 12 10.97 1.31 7.43
N GLU A 13 12.14 1.89 7.68
CA GLU A 13 13.35 1.69 6.84
C GLU A 13 13.10 2.04 5.36
N ASN A 14 12.31 3.08 5.10
CA ASN A 14 11.89 3.48 3.74
C ASN A 14 11.21 2.35 2.96
N ARG A 15 10.54 1.42 3.63
CA ARG A 15 9.80 0.34 2.97
C ARG A 15 8.55 0.87 2.28
N VAL A 16 8.23 0.28 1.14
CA VAL A 16 7.00 0.60 0.39
C VAL A 16 5.83 -0.15 0.98
N LEU A 17 4.86 0.57 1.54
CA LEU A 17 3.56 0.03 1.94
C LEU A 17 2.65 -0.02 0.71
N ARG A 18 2.15 -1.22 0.39
CA ARG A 18 1.11 -1.41 -0.61
C ARG A 18 -0.23 -1.60 0.10
N VAL A 19 -1.20 -0.77 -0.23
CA VAL A 19 -2.56 -0.81 0.29
C VAL A 19 -3.51 -1.13 -0.85
N ILE A 20 -4.33 -2.17 -0.67
CA ILE A 20 -5.39 -2.54 -1.61
C ILE A 20 -6.72 -2.08 -1.01
N ILE A 21 -7.44 -1.25 -1.76
CA ILE A 21 -8.73 -0.70 -1.31
C ILE A 21 -9.86 -1.06 -2.27
N ASN A 22 -11.08 -1.05 -1.74
CA ASN A 22 -12.30 -0.96 -2.53
C ASN A 22 -12.80 0.50 -2.48
N PRO A 23 -12.63 1.28 -3.57
CA PRO A 23 -13.03 2.68 -3.61
C PRO A 23 -14.54 2.86 -3.82
N HIS A 24 -15.27 1.80 -4.16
CA HIS A 24 -16.70 1.86 -4.50
C HIS A 24 -17.63 1.79 -3.28
N THR A 25 -17.09 1.78 -2.05
CA THR A 25 -17.86 1.86 -0.82
C THR A 25 -17.69 3.22 -0.17
N ASN A 26 -18.72 3.69 0.54
CA ASN A 26 -18.63 4.84 1.41
C ASN A 26 -18.88 4.40 2.87
N PRO A 27 -17.85 4.38 3.75
CA PRO A 27 -16.48 4.85 3.51
C PRO A 27 -15.65 3.90 2.62
N VAL A 28 -14.54 4.42 2.07
CA VAL A 28 -13.54 3.61 1.35
C VAL A 28 -13.06 2.47 2.25
N ARG A 29 -13.08 1.24 1.74
CA ARG A 29 -12.68 0.06 2.52
C ARG A 29 -11.25 -0.37 2.19
N VAL A 30 -10.42 -0.52 3.21
CA VAL A 30 -9.14 -1.20 3.11
C VAL A 30 -9.38 -2.70 3.11
N ILE A 31 -8.93 -3.39 2.07
CA ILE A 31 -9.07 -4.85 1.94
C ILE A 31 -7.85 -5.54 2.52
N THR A 32 -6.64 -5.09 2.18
CA THR A 32 -5.39 -5.60 2.73
C THR A 32 -4.28 -4.56 2.60
N LEU A 33 -3.26 -4.69 3.45
CA LEU A 33 -2.04 -3.90 3.38
C LEU A 33 -0.84 -4.77 3.73
N PHE A 34 0.27 -4.54 3.05
CA PHE A 34 1.53 -5.22 3.34
C PHE A 34 2.71 -4.41 2.80
N PHE A 35 3.87 -4.57 3.42
CA PHE A 35 5.11 -4.04 2.88
C PHE A 35 5.56 -4.85 1.67
N ASP A 36 5.78 -4.18 0.54
CA ASP A 36 6.23 -4.80 -0.70
C ASP A 36 7.71 -5.19 -0.58
N ARG A 37 7.96 -6.50 -0.49
CA ARG A 37 9.31 -7.04 -0.35
C ARG A 37 10.13 -6.95 -1.65
N LYS A 38 9.49 -6.75 -2.81
CA LYS A 38 10.17 -6.70 -4.11
C LYS A 38 10.80 -5.33 -4.42
N ILE A 39 10.37 -4.28 -3.71
CA ILE A 39 10.81 -2.88 -3.95
C ILE A 39 11.93 -2.46 -2.98
N ARG A 40 12.34 -3.32 -2.03
CA ARG A 40 13.43 -3.03 -1.10
C ARG A 40 14.74 -2.73 -1.86
N GLY A 41 15.20 -1.47 -1.81
CA GLY A 41 16.44 -1.01 -2.44
C GLY A 41 16.35 -0.62 -3.93
N LYS A 42 15.15 -0.40 -4.48
CA LYS A 42 14.95 -0.03 -5.89
C LYS A 42 14.45 1.40 -6.14
N ILE A 43 14.61 2.30 -5.15
CA ILE A 43 14.16 3.69 -5.25
C ILE A 43 15.36 4.62 -5.16
#